data_AF-A0A1A8TR76-F1
#
_entry.id   AF-A0A1A8TR76-F1
#
_cell.length_a   1.000
_cell.length_b   1.000
_cell.length_c   1.000
_cell.angle_alpha   90.00
_cell.angle_beta   90.00
_cell.angle_gamma   90.00
#
_symmetry.space_group_name_H-M   'P 1'
#
loop_
_entity.id
_entity.type
_entity.pdbx_description
1 polymer ?
#
loop_
_entity_poly.entity_id
_entity_poly.type
_entity_poly.pdbx_seq_one_letter_code
_entity_poly.pdbx_strand_id
1 'polypeptide(L)' 'MQIKDDWLATILCAMNDAIKFNDTLRNSETVTDVEDVEEWLMQIFECKEYLQEEISKNPQLMSRLEKHFKI' A
#
# COMPACT_ATOMS: atom_id res chain seq x y z
N MET A 1 -8.96 -15.41 -8.80
CA MET A 1 -7.92 -14.90 -9.72
C MET A 1 -6.64 -14.77 -8.92
N GLN A 2 -5.54 -15.39 -9.34
CA GLN A 2 -4.26 -15.34 -8.62
C GLN A 2 -3.41 -14.21 -9.22
N ILE A 3 -2.99 -13.25 -8.40
CA ILE A 3 -2.08 -12.17 -8.83
C ILE A 3 -0.73 -12.80 -9.14
N LYS A 4 -0.13 -12.42 -10.27
CA LYS A 4 1.23 -12.88 -10.62
C LYS A 4 2.25 -12.23 -9.70
N ASP A 5 3.23 -13.01 -9.23
CA ASP A 5 4.31 -12.51 -8.36
C ASP A 5 5.01 -11.27 -8.93
N ASP A 6 5.17 -11.22 -10.26
CA ASP A 6 5.79 -10.09 -10.96
C ASP A 6 5.00 -8.78 -10.81
N TRP A 7 3.69 -8.85 -10.57
CA TRP A 7 2.84 -7.68 -10.36
C TRP A 7 2.81 -7.22 -8.91
N LEU A 8 3.19 -8.08 -7.95
CA LEU A 8 3.19 -7.73 -6.53
C LEU A 8 4.14 -6.57 -6.23
N ALA A 9 5.32 -6.53 -6.86
CA ALA A 9 6.24 -5.41 -6.70
C ALA A 9 5.61 -4.09 -7.17
N THR A 10 4.93 -4.10 -8.32
CA THR A 10 4.23 -2.93 -8.87
C THR A 10 3.08 -2.50 -7.96
N ILE A 11 2.30 -3.45 -7.44
CA ILE A 11 1.19 -3.17 -6.52
C ILE A 11 1.70 -2.56 -5.22
N LEU A 12 2.76 -3.12 -4.62
CA LEU A 12 3.35 -2.57 -3.40
C LEU A 12 3.89 -1.14 -3.61
N CYS A 13 4.55 -0.88 -4.74
CA CYS A 13 4.98 0.48 -5.09
C CYS A 13 3.79 1.42 -5.24
N ALA A 14 2.75 1.01 -5.97
CA ALA A 14 1.54 1.83 -6.16
C ALA A 14 0.83 2.14 -4.84
N MET A 15 0.83 1.20 -3.88
CA MET A 15 0.29 1.44 -2.54
C MET A 15 1.13 2.44 -1.76
N ASN A 16 2.46 2.39 -1.83
CA ASN A 16 3.31 3.40 -1.20
C ASN A 16 3.06 4.79 -1.79
N ASP A 17 2.94 4.89 -3.11
CA ASP A 17 2.64 6.15 -3.79
C ASP A 17 1.26 6.67 -3.40
N ALA A 18 0.26 5.78 -3.30
CA ALA A 18 -1.07 6.13 -2.84
C ALA A 18 -1.06 6.61 -1.38
N ILE A 19 -0.30 5.99 -0.48
CA ILE A 19 -0.15 6.47 0.90
C ILE A 19 0.45 7.87 0.91
N LYS A 20 1.56 8.11 0.19
CA LYS A 20 2.22 9.44 0.12
C LYS A 20 1.29 10.50 -0.45
N PHE A 21 0.56 10.16 -1.50
CA PHE A 21 -0.38 11.06 -2.14
C PHE A 21 -1.52 11.42 -1.19
N ASN A 22 -2.17 10.43 -0.57
CA ASN A 22 -3.29 10.67 0.36
C ASN A 22 -2.84 11.40 1.64
N ASP A 23 -1.62 11.13 2.13
CA ASP A 23 -1.03 11.86 3.25
C ASP A 23 -0.80 13.35 2.92
N THR A 24 -0.46 13.66 1.67
CA THR A 24 -0.38 15.04 1.18
C THR A 24 -1.78 15.63 0.99
N LEU A 25 -2.70 14.85 0.44
CA LEU A 25 -4.06 15.25 0.09
C LEU A 25 -4.86 15.67 1.33
N ARG A 26 -4.80 14.91 2.44
CA ARG A 26 -5.50 15.24 3.69
C ARG A 26 -5.07 16.59 4.30
N ASN A 27 -3.88 17.07 3.95
CA ASN A 27 -3.34 18.35 4.40
C ASN A 27 -3.58 19.49 3.38
N SER A 28 -4.24 19.21 2.26
CA SER A 28 -4.50 20.19 1.21
C SER A 28 -5.67 21.11 1.59
N GLU A 29 -5.52 22.41 1.35
CA GLU A 29 -6.57 23.42 1.56
C GLU A 29 -7.79 23.23 0.63
N THR A 30 -7.66 22.42 -0.43
CA THR A 30 -8.71 22.18 -1.41
C THR A 30 -9.60 20.98 -1.08
N VAL A 31 -9.24 20.18 -0.07
CA VAL A 31 -9.99 18.99 0.32
C VAL A 31 -11.05 19.38 1.34
N THR A 32 -12.31 19.17 0.98
CA THR A 32 -13.45 19.46 1.84
C THR A 32 -13.84 18.28 2.73
N ASP A 33 -13.48 17.07 2.32
CA ASP A 33 -13.79 15.84 3.03
C ASP A 33 -12.50 15.10 3.42
N VAL A 34 -11.96 15.47 4.58
CA VAL A 34 -10.72 14.89 5.10
C VAL A 34 -10.99 13.48 5.66
N GLU A 35 -12.19 13.23 6.18
CA GLU A 35 -12.58 11.94 6.76
C GLU A 35 -12.54 10.83 5.71
N ASP A 36 -13.05 11.10 4.50
CA ASP A 36 -12.95 10.18 3.35
C ASP A 36 -11.49 9.83 3.02
N VAL A 37 -10.59 10.84 3.02
CA VAL A 37 -9.17 10.62 2.73
C VAL A 37 -8.49 9.81 3.82
N GLU A 38 -8.85 10.03 5.09
CA GLU A 38 -8.35 9.24 6.21
C GLU A 38 -8.85 7.79 6.16
N GLU A 39 -10.11 7.56 5.78
CA GLU A 39 -10.64 6.20 5.58
C GLU A 39 -9.89 5.49 4.45
N TRP A 40 -9.66 6.14 3.31
CA TRP A 40 -8.89 5.55 2.22
C TRP A 40 -7.47 5.22 2.65
N LEU A 41 -6.82 6.12 3.40
CA LEU A 41 -5.47 5.91 3.91
C LEU A 41 -5.43 4.68 4.82
N MET A 42 -6.39 4.55 5.75
CA MET A 42 -6.53 3.38 6.62
C MET A 42 -6.71 2.09 5.81
N GLN A 43 -7.62 2.06 4.84
CA GLN A 43 -7.86 0.88 3.99
C GLN A 43 -6.62 0.48 3.18
N ILE A 44 -5.83 1.45 2.69
CA ILE A 44 -4.59 1.17 1.96
C ILE A 44 -3.53 0.57 2.90
N PHE A 45 -3.42 1.07 4.14
CA PHE A 45 -2.53 0.51 5.15
C PHE A 45 -2.91 -0.93 5.50
N GLU A 46 -4.18 -1.19 5.82
CA GLU A 46 -4.67 -2.55 6.12
C GLU A 46 -4.44 -3.51 4.96
N CYS A 47 -4.70 -3.07 3.73
CA CYS A 47 -4.46 -3.89 2.55
C CYS A 47 -2.96 -4.21 2.36
N LYS A 48 -2.08 -3.25 2.65
CA LYS A 48 -0.63 -3.45 2.57
C LYS A 48 -0.14 -4.40 3.65
N GLU A 49 -0.65 -4.30 4.88
CA GLU A 49 -0.35 -5.23 5.97
C GLU A 49 -0.82 -6.64 5.63
N TYR A 50 -2.04 -6.79 5.14
CA TYR A 50 -2.56 -8.08 4.67
C TYR A 50 -1.67 -8.70 3.59
N LEU A 51 -1.25 -7.92 2.59
CA LEU A 51 -0.33 -8.42 1.56
C LEU A 51 1.02 -8.82 2.13
N GLN A 52 1.54 -8.09 3.11
CA GLN A 52 2.78 -8.45 3.79
C GLN A 52 2.65 -9.78 4.52
N GLU A 53 1.55 -10.00 5.24
CA GLU A 53 1.26 -11.26 5.92
C GLU A 53 1.17 -12.43 4.94
N GLU A 54 0.43 -12.27 3.83
CA GLU A 54 0.32 -13.31 2.81
C GLU A 54 1.67 -13.60 2.13
N ILE A 55 2.45 -12.57 1.81
CA ILE A 55 3.78 -12.72 1.20
C ILE A 55 4.76 -13.36 2.18
N SER A 56 4.65 -13.09 3.48
CA SER A 56 5.53 -13.66 4.51
C SER A 56 5.44 -15.19 4.60
N LYS A 57 4.32 -15.78 4.17
CA LYS A 57 4.14 -17.24 4.08
C LYS A 57 5.02 -17.88 3.00
N ASN A 58 5.60 -17.09 2.09
CA ASN A 58 6.58 -17.51 1.09
C ASN A 58 7.91 -16.75 1.29
N PRO A 59 8.87 -17.32 2.03
CA PRO A 59 10.14 -16.66 2.35
C PRO A 59 10.96 -16.20 1.15
N GLN A 60 10.90 -16.93 0.02
CA GLN A 60 11.62 -16.57 -1.20
C GLN A 60 11.01 -15.32 -1.86
N LEU A 61 9.68 -15.25 -1.87
CA LEU A 61 8.95 -14.08 -2.37
C LEU A 61 9.16 -12.88 -1.45
N MET A 62 9.11 -13.08 -0.14
CA MET A 62 9.35 -12.04 0.86
C MET A 62 10.75 -11.42 0.69
N SER A 63 11.80 -12.24 0.55
CA SER A 63 13.17 -11.74 0.34
C SER A 63 13.31 -10.89 -0.94
N ARG A 64 12.55 -11.20 -2.00
CA ARG A 64 12.54 -10.40 -3.24
C ARG A 64 11.81 -9.07 -3.08
N LEU A 65 10.75 -9.05 -2.26
CA LEU A 65 9.83 -7.92 -2.15
C LEU A 65 10.08 -7.02 -0.92
N GLU A 66 10.92 -7.44 0.03
CA GLU A 66 11.17 -6.76 1.31
C GLU A 66 11.42 -5.25 1.16
N LYS A 67 12.19 -4.85 0.14
CA LYS A 67 12.51 -3.44 -0.13
C LYS A 67 11.30 -2.57 -0.48
N HIS A 68 10.21 -3.17 -0.96
CA HIS A 68 9.01 -2.48 -1.41
C HIS A 68 7.99 -2.26 -0.29
N PHE A 69 8.18 -2.85 0.90
CA PHE A 69 7.30 -2.60 2.04
C PHE A 69 7.63 -1.30 2.79
N LYS A 70 8.80 -0.69 2.55
CA LYS A 70 9.18 0.58 3.17
C LYS A 70 8.49 1.75 2.44
N ILE A 71 7.89 2.66 3.22
CA ILE A 71 7.29 3.92 2.71
C ILE A 71 8.41 4.94 2.53
#